data_AF-A0A969CGN6-F1
#
_entry.id   AF-A0A969CGN6-F1
#
_cell.length_a   1.000
_cell.length_b   1.000
_cell.length_c   1.000
_cell.angle_alpha   90.00
_cell.angle_beta   90.00
_cell.angle_gamma   90.00
#
_symmetry.space_group_name_H-M   'P 1'
#
loop_
_entity.id
_entity.type
_entity.pdbx_description
1 polymer ?
#
loop_
_entity_poly.entity_id
_entity_poly.type
_entity_poly.pdbx_seq_one_letter_code
_entity_poly.pdbx_strand_id
1 'polypeptide(L)'
;MTRVHSQQRPIPTWLAIIKLLRWDKPEGRLILMIPALWAVFLATQGKPSWVLVTVIIVGSLATSAAGCVVNDLWDRNIDPQVKRTQSRPLANRTITVRVGVGVAGVAFACAFGLSRFLNPLSFGLCVAAVPVIILYPLAKRVFPVPQIVLAIAWGFSVLISWSAAVGSLPPATGWLWLATVLWTLGFDTIYAMPDRPDDQRLGIHSSALFFGRYAETAIGLFLGGTVVCLGILGYILNLYIGYWLSLGLSSYWWYRQITRLRRTNLVPSAYAQMFRQNVWIGMVLLLGMITGTVLR
;
A
#
# COMPACT_ATOMS: atom_id res chain seq x y z
N MET A 1 6.71 41.17 25.28
CA MET A 1 7.43 40.18 24.43
C MET A 1 6.49 39.76 23.31
N THR A 2 6.64 40.39 22.15
CA THR A 2 5.87 40.16 20.92
C THR A 2 6.19 38.78 20.37
N ARG A 3 5.18 37.89 20.31
CA ARG A 3 5.29 36.63 19.57
C ARG A 3 5.44 36.97 18.09
N VAL A 4 6.65 36.82 17.56
CA VAL A 4 6.90 36.78 16.12
C VAL A 4 6.22 35.50 15.62
N HIS A 5 4.97 35.62 15.17
CA HIS A 5 4.42 34.65 14.24
C HIS A 5 5.28 34.71 12.99
N SER A 6 6.20 33.76 12.83
CA SER A 6 6.87 33.53 11.56
C SER A 6 5.78 33.25 10.54
N GLN A 7 5.46 34.26 9.71
CA GLN A 7 4.61 34.09 8.55
C GLN A 7 5.36 33.15 7.60
N GLN A 8 5.13 31.85 7.74
CA GLN A 8 5.56 30.87 6.76
C GLN A 8 4.90 31.28 5.44
N ARG A 9 5.73 31.60 4.43
CA ARG A 9 5.24 31.93 3.10
C ARG A 9 4.26 30.84 2.64
N PRO A 10 3.09 31.21 2.09
CA PRO A 10 2.14 30.23 1.59
C PRO A 10 2.86 29.37 0.54
N ILE A 11 2.81 28.04 0.71
CA ILE A 11 3.42 27.14 -0.25
C ILE A 11 2.71 27.30 -1.60
N PRO A 12 3.45 27.31 -2.73
CA PRO A 12 2.86 27.31 -4.06
C PRO A 12 1.83 26.18 -4.24
N THR A 13 0.75 26.44 -4.96
CA THR A 13 -0.34 25.47 -5.18
C THR A 13 0.15 24.16 -5.79
N TRP A 14 1.11 24.22 -6.72
CA TRP A 14 1.69 23.02 -7.34
C TRP A 14 2.43 22.14 -6.32
N LEU A 15 3.15 22.73 -5.36
CA LEU A 15 3.80 21.99 -4.25
C LEU A 15 2.77 21.38 -3.31
N ALA A 16 1.68 22.10 -3.04
CA ALA A 16 0.60 21.57 -2.24
C ALA A 16 -0.11 20.39 -2.95
N ILE A 17 -0.25 20.43 -4.28
CA ILE A 17 -0.77 19.30 -5.07
C ILE A 17 0.18 18.11 -5.00
N ILE A 18 1.49 18.31 -5.16
CA ILE A 18 2.50 17.25 -4.99
C ILE A 18 2.35 16.56 -3.63
N LYS A 19 2.20 17.33 -2.55
CA LYS A 19 1.97 16.79 -1.19
C LYS A 19 0.62 16.08 -1.05
N LEU A 20 -0.43 16.59 -1.68
CA LEU A 20 -1.77 15.98 -1.68
C LEU A 20 -1.72 14.60 -2.34
N LEU A 21 -1.01 14.50 -3.47
CA LEU A 21 -0.79 13.25 -4.18
C LEU A 21 0.23 12.32 -3.48
N ARG A 22 0.89 12.78 -2.40
CA ARG A 22 2.00 12.11 -1.67
C ARG A 22 3.29 11.95 -2.46
N TRP A 23 3.53 12.78 -3.48
CA TRP A 23 4.68 12.65 -4.38
C TRP A 23 6.00 13.03 -3.69
N ASP A 24 5.93 13.71 -2.54
CA ASP A 24 7.06 14.00 -1.65
C ASP A 24 7.49 12.80 -0.79
N LYS A 25 6.62 11.79 -0.61
CA LYS A 25 6.85 10.59 0.22
C LYS A 25 6.40 9.34 -0.55
N PRO A 26 7.25 8.80 -1.44
CA PRO A 26 6.85 7.81 -2.42
C PRO A 26 6.66 6.40 -1.83
N GLU A 27 6.95 6.16 -0.55
CA GLU A 27 7.05 4.79 -0.05
C GLU A 27 5.72 4.05 -0.13
N GLY A 28 4.60 4.70 0.21
CA GLY A 28 3.27 4.10 0.12
C GLY A 28 2.84 3.72 -1.30
N ARG A 29 3.16 4.52 -2.32
CA ARG A 29 2.81 4.20 -3.72
C ARG A 29 3.68 3.07 -4.27
N LEU A 30 4.95 3.04 -3.88
CA LEU A 30 5.91 2.02 -4.33
C LEU A 30 5.51 0.67 -3.75
N ILE A 31 5.22 0.63 -2.45
CA ILE A 31 4.76 -0.58 -1.76
C ILE A 31 3.42 -1.09 -2.35
N LEU A 32 2.49 -0.22 -2.77
CA LEU A 32 1.25 -0.62 -3.46
C LEU A 32 1.50 -1.18 -4.87
N MET A 33 2.51 -0.65 -5.59
CA MET A 33 2.84 -1.07 -6.95
C MET A 33 3.57 -2.43 -6.98
N ILE A 34 4.33 -2.76 -5.95
CA ILE A 34 5.17 -3.96 -5.90
C ILE A 34 4.36 -5.26 -6.14
N PRO A 35 3.22 -5.52 -5.49
CA PRO A 35 2.42 -6.72 -5.76
C PRO A 35 1.85 -6.79 -7.18
N ALA A 36 1.60 -5.65 -7.81
CA ALA A 36 1.22 -5.56 -9.22
C ALA A 36 2.33 -6.12 -10.11
N LEU A 37 3.57 -5.73 -9.81
CA LEU A 37 4.77 -6.21 -10.52
C LEU A 37 5.04 -7.70 -10.23
N TRP A 38 4.90 -8.14 -8.97
CA TRP A 38 4.97 -9.58 -8.65
C TRP A 38 4.04 -10.40 -9.52
N ALA A 39 2.78 -9.97 -9.60
CA ALA A 39 1.75 -10.67 -10.34
C ALA A 39 2.05 -10.74 -11.85
N VAL A 40 2.41 -9.63 -12.49
CA VAL A 40 2.66 -9.63 -13.94
C VAL A 40 3.90 -10.43 -14.31
N PHE A 41 4.98 -10.36 -13.52
CA PHE A 41 6.20 -11.13 -13.80
C PHE A 41 5.99 -12.62 -13.56
N LEU A 42 5.29 -13.02 -12.50
CA LEU A 42 4.97 -14.43 -12.27
C LEU A 42 4.03 -14.99 -13.34
N ALA A 43 2.97 -14.25 -13.69
CA ALA A 43 2.01 -14.67 -14.72
C ALA A 43 2.63 -14.85 -16.11
N THR A 44 3.72 -14.12 -16.41
CA THR A 44 4.42 -14.15 -17.71
C THR A 44 5.74 -14.93 -17.66
N GLN A 45 5.99 -15.69 -16.60
CA GLN A 45 7.23 -16.45 -16.42
C GLN A 45 8.49 -15.58 -16.60
N GLY A 46 8.46 -14.38 -16.02
CA GLY A 46 9.56 -13.43 -16.01
C GLY A 46 9.67 -12.54 -17.25
N LYS A 47 8.78 -12.70 -18.25
CA LYS A 47 8.89 -12.04 -19.56
C LYS A 47 7.65 -11.22 -19.95
N PRO A 48 7.23 -10.24 -19.13
CA PRO A 48 6.08 -9.41 -19.47
C PRO A 48 6.41 -8.46 -20.63
N SER A 49 5.41 -8.14 -21.46
CA SER A 49 5.53 -7.06 -22.44
C SER A 49 5.83 -5.75 -21.75
N TRP A 50 6.80 -4.98 -22.26
CA TRP A 50 7.17 -3.68 -21.71
C TRP A 50 5.97 -2.71 -21.68
N VAL A 51 5.08 -2.77 -22.68
CA VAL A 51 3.85 -1.96 -22.74
C VAL A 51 2.96 -2.27 -21.54
N LEU A 52 2.75 -3.55 -21.23
CA LEU A 52 1.92 -3.97 -20.10
C LEU A 52 2.54 -3.52 -18.77
N VAL A 53 3.86 -3.66 -18.61
CA VAL A 53 4.56 -3.18 -17.41
C VAL A 53 4.38 -1.66 -17.25
N THR A 54 4.51 -0.89 -18.34
CA THR A 54 4.28 0.56 -18.31
C THR A 54 2.84 0.89 -17.92
N VAL A 55 1.84 0.22 -18.49
CA VAL A 55 0.43 0.42 -18.14
C VAL A 55 0.19 0.13 -16.65
N ILE A 56 0.76 -0.96 -16.12
CA ILE A 56 0.65 -1.32 -14.70
C ILE A 56 1.31 -0.26 -13.81
N ILE A 57 2.55 0.16 -14.11
CA ILE A 57 3.27 1.15 -13.30
C ILE A 57 2.52 2.48 -13.28
N VAL A 58 2.18 3.03 -14.45
CA VAL A 58 1.49 4.33 -14.54
C VAL A 58 0.08 4.23 -13.96
N GLY A 59 -0.61 3.11 -14.18
CA GLY A 59 -1.94 2.84 -13.63
C GLY A 59 -1.93 2.75 -12.10
N SER A 60 -0.96 2.07 -11.51
CA SER A 60 -0.77 2.00 -10.05
C SER A 60 -0.47 3.39 -9.46
N LEU A 61 0.36 4.20 -10.14
CA LEU A 61 0.66 5.56 -9.69
C LEU A 61 -0.59 6.47 -9.74
N ALA A 62 -1.37 6.41 -10.82
CA ALA A 62 -2.60 7.18 -10.96
C ALA A 62 -3.67 6.75 -9.94
N THR A 63 -3.85 5.45 -9.74
CA THR A 63 -4.82 4.91 -8.77
C THR A 63 -4.40 5.21 -7.33
N SER A 64 -3.12 5.11 -7.00
CA SER A 64 -2.58 5.50 -5.69
C SER A 64 -2.77 6.99 -5.41
N ALA A 65 -2.51 7.84 -6.41
CA ALA A 65 -2.78 9.27 -6.35
C ALA A 65 -4.26 9.57 -6.04
N ALA A 66 -5.18 8.92 -6.76
CA ALA A 66 -6.61 9.06 -6.52
C ALA A 66 -6.99 8.61 -5.10
N GLY A 67 -6.54 7.42 -4.66
CA GLY A 67 -6.81 6.89 -3.32
C GLY A 67 -6.28 7.79 -2.20
N CYS A 68 -5.09 8.39 -2.37
CA CYS A 68 -4.54 9.34 -1.40
C CYS A 68 -5.39 10.61 -1.28
N VAL A 69 -5.83 11.17 -2.41
CA VAL A 69 -6.67 12.38 -2.41
C VAL A 69 -8.04 12.09 -1.83
N VAL A 70 -8.65 10.96 -2.20
CA VAL A 70 -9.94 10.53 -1.63
C VAL A 70 -9.82 10.36 -0.12
N ASN A 71 -8.78 9.70 0.38
CA ASN A 71 -8.59 9.59 1.82
C ASN A 71 -8.51 10.95 2.52
N ASP A 72 -7.72 11.89 1.98
CA ASP A 72 -7.59 13.24 2.56
C ASP A 72 -8.90 14.04 2.48
N LEU A 73 -9.74 13.81 1.46
CA LEU A 73 -11.06 14.43 1.35
C LEU A 73 -12.02 13.92 2.44
N TRP A 74 -12.00 12.62 2.73
CA TRP A 74 -12.79 12.00 3.81
C TRP A 74 -12.30 12.42 5.19
N ASP A 75 -10.99 12.50 5.38
CA ASP A 75 -10.33 12.73 6.67
C ASP A 75 -10.10 14.22 6.97
N ARG A 76 -10.49 15.15 6.08
CA ARG A 76 -10.18 16.60 6.19
C ARG A 76 -10.53 17.28 7.53
N ASN A 77 -11.53 16.76 8.25
CA ASN A 77 -11.96 17.29 9.56
C ASN A 77 -11.28 16.58 10.74
N ILE A 78 -10.72 15.40 10.49
CA ILE A 78 -10.07 14.53 11.47
C ILE A 78 -8.57 14.78 11.47
N ASP A 79 -7.96 14.81 10.29
CA ASP A 79 -6.53 15.02 10.08
C ASP A 79 -5.94 16.24 10.83
N PRO A 80 -6.63 17.39 10.98
CA PRO A 80 -6.13 18.51 11.78
C PRO A 80 -5.89 18.17 13.26
N GLN A 81 -6.52 17.12 13.77
CA GLN A 81 -6.46 16.72 15.17
C GLN A 81 -5.39 15.64 15.43
N VAL A 82 -4.80 15.07 14.38
CA VAL A 82 -3.79 14.01 14.44
C VAL A 82 -2.40 14.60 14.16
N LYS A 83 -1.45 14.37 15.07
CA LYS A 83 -0.14 15.04 15.03
C LYS A 83 0.62 14.82 13.72
N ARG A 84 0.49 13.62 13.14
CA ARG A 84 1.15 13.22 11.90
C ARG A 84 0.52 13.86 10.66
N THR A 85 -0.80 14.06 10.65
CA THR A 85 -1.55 14.40 9.44
C THR A 85 -2.09 15.83 9.43
N GLN A 86 -1.96 16.57 10.54
CA GLN A 86 -2.35 17.98 10.65
C GLN A 86 -1.72 18.91 9.60
N SER A 87 -0.57 18.53 9.03
CA SER A 87 0.15 19.30 8.01
C SER A 87 -0.27 18.99 6.57
N ARG A 88 -1.23 18.08 6.35
CA ARG A 88 -1.72 17.73 5.02
C ARG A 88 -2.44 18.92 4.36
N PRO A 89 -2.34 19.10 3.03
CA PRO A 89 -2.87 20.28 2.33
C PRO A 89 -4.37 20.54 2.50
N LEU A 90 -5.19 19.49 2.57
CA LEU A 90 -6.64 19.62 2.80
C LEU A 90 -6.96 19.84 4.29
N ALA A 91 -6.18 19.26 5.20
CA ALA A 91 -6.35 19.41 6.65
C ALA A 91 -5.99 20.82 7.12
N ASN A 92 -4.84 21.35 6.68
CA ASN A 92 -4.40 22.70 7.02
C ASN A 92 -4.99 23.79 6.10
N ARG A 93 -5.94 23.42 5.22
CA ARG A 93 -6.66 24.32 4.31
C ARG A 93 -5.77 25.09 3.33
N THR A 94 -4.57 24.60 3.04
CA THR A 94 -3.71 25.17 1.98
C THR A 94 -4.30 24.93 0.59
N ILE A 95 -5.07 23.86 0.43
CA ILE A 95 -5.83 23.55 -0.79
C ILE A 95 -7.33 23.47 -0.43
N THR A 96 -8.18 23.96 -1.35
CA THR A 96 -9.63 23.86 -1.19
C THR A 96 -10.15 22.46 -1.52
N VAL A 97 -11.28 22.08 -0.95
CA VAL A 97 -11.97 20.81 -1.27
C VAL A 97 -12.25 20.69 -2.77
N ARG A 98 -12.63 21.79 -3.44
CA ARG A 98 -12.89 21.80 -4.89
C ARG A 98 -11.66 21.38 -5.71
N VAL A 99 -10.48 21.91 -5.36
CA VAL A 99 -9.22 21.50 -5.99
C VAL A 99 -8.92 20.03 -5.70
N GLY A 100 -9.12 19.57 -4.46
CA GLY A 100 -8.97 18.15 -4.11
C GLY A 100 -9.86 17.23 -4.96
N VAL A 101 -11.13 17.56 -5.13
CA VAL A 101 -12.06 16.81 -5.98
C VAL A 101 -11.61 16.83 -7.45
N GLY A 102 -11.17 17.98 -7.97
CA GLY A 102 -10.63 18.09 -9.32
C GLY A 102 -9.39 17.20 -9.53
N VAL A 103 -8.45 17.21 -8.58
CA VAL A 103 -7.25 16.36 -8.63
C VAL A 103 -7.60 14.87 -8.59
N ALA A 104 -8.56 14.47 -7.73
CA ALA A 104 -9.06 13.10 -7.69
C ALA A 104 -9.71 12.70 -9.04
N GLY A 105 -10.52 13.59 -9.62
CA GLY A 105 -11.16 13.37 -10.92
C GLY A 105 -10.15 13.16 -12.05
N VAL A 106 -9.11 13.99 -12.11
CA VAL A 106 -8.01 13.82 -13.09
C VAL A 106 -7.28 12.50 -12.87
N ALA A 107 -6.95 12.15 -11.63
CA ALA A 107 -6.27 10.89 -11.32
C ALA A 107 -7.11 9.66 -11.72
N PHE A 108 -8.42 9.67 -11.45
CA PHE A 108 -9.33 8.62 -11.89
C PHE A 108 -9.50 8.58 -13.41
N ALA A 109 -9.56 9.73 -14.09
CA ALA A 109 -9.63 9.78 -15.54
C ALA A 109 -8.37 9.19 -16.20
N CYS A 110 -7.18 9.47 -15.67
CA CYS A 110 -5.93 8.84 -16.11
C CYS A 110 -5.95 7.32 -15.88
N ALA A 111 -6.36 6.87 -14.70
CA ALA A 111 -6.47 5.45 -14.38
C ALA A 111 -7.49 4.73 -15.31
N PHE A 112 -8.62 5.38 -15.62
CA PHE A 112 -9.62 4.89 -16.56
C PHE A 112 -9.07 4.80 -17.98
N GLY A 113 -8.38 5.83 -18.48
CA GLY A 113 -7.76 5.80 -19.81
C GLY A 113 -6.78 4.63 -19.95
N LEU A 114 -5.95 4.39 -18.93
CA LEU A 114 -5.00 3.28 -18.90
C LEU A 114 -5.69 1.91 -18.81
N SER A 115 -6.80 1.79 -18.07
CA SER A 115 -7.51 0.51 -17.95
C SER A 115 -8.14 0.05 -19.27
N ARG A 116 -8.34 0.95 -20.24
CA ARG A 116 -8.82 0.60 -21.60
C ARG A 116 -7.82 -0.22 -22.41
N PHE A 117 -6.55 -0.21 -22.05
CA PHE A 117 -5.52 -1.06 -22.67
C PHE A 117 -5.51 -2.50 -22.11
N LEU A 118 -6.31 -2.77 -21.08
CA LEU A 118 -6.39 -4.08 -20.45
C LEU A 118 -7.51 -4.93 -21.06
N ASN A 119 -7.44 -6.24 -20.85
CA ASN A 119 -8.50 -7.15 -21.26
C ASN A 119 -9.79 -6.96 -20.42
N PRO A 120 -10.95 -7.50 -20.86
CA PRO A 120 -12.23 -7.28 -20.20
C PRO A 120 -12.26 -7.70 -18.72
N LEU A 121 -11.60 -8.79 -18.36
CA LEU A 121 -11.54 -9.25 -16.96
C LEU A 121 -10.81 -8.24 -16.08
N SER A 122 -9.63 -7.80 -16.50
CA SER A 122 -8.84 -6.81 -15.77
C SER A 122 -9.54 -5.46 -15.69
N PHE A 123 -10.21 -5.03 -16.77
CA PHE A 123 -11.02 -3.82 -16.77
C PHE A 123 -12.17 -3.92 -15.75
N GLY A 124 -12.88 -5.05 -15.73
CA GLY A 124 -13.92 -5.31 -14.72
C GLY A 124 -13.39 -5.25 -13.30
N LEU A 125 -12.19 -5.80 -13.05
CA LEU A 125 -11.52 -5.73 -11.75
C LEU A 125 -11.10 -4.30 -11.38
N CYS A 126 -10.66 -3.47 -12.34
CA CYS A 126 -10.41 -2.05 -12.10
C CYS A 126 -11.69 -1.34 -11.64
N VAL A 127 -12.82 -1.60 -12.30
CA VAL A 127 -14.12 -1.03 -11.91
C VAL A 127 -14.54 -1.50 -10.51
N ALA A 128 -14.38 -2.79 -10.21
CA ALA A 128 -14.70 -3.36 -8.91
C ALA A 128 -13.81 -2.82 -7.77
N ALA A 129 -12.58 -2.39 -8.06
CA ALA A 129 -11.68 -1.79 -7.07
C ALA A 129 -12.12 -0.38 -6.63
N VAL A 130 -12.80 0.38 -7.51
CA VAL A 130 -13.13 1.80 -7.27
C VAL A 130 -14.01 2.00 -6.03
N PRO A 131 -15.13 1.26 -5.82
CA PRO A 131 -15.92 1.38 -4.61
C PRO A 131 -15.10 1.09 -3.35
N VAL A 132 -14.22 0.09 -3.38
CA VAL A 132 -13.36 -0.26 -2.24
C VAL A 132 -12.41 0.90 -1.90
N ILE A 133 -11.78 1.50 -2.92
CA ILE A 133 -10.88 2.65 -2.74
C ILE A 133 -11.65 3.85 -2.18
N ILE A 134 -12.85 4.14 -2.69
CA ILE A 134 -13.63 5.31 -2.29
C ILE A 134 -14.17 5.16 -0.87
N LEU A 135 -14.62 3.95 -0.51
CA LEU A 135 -15.28 3.68 0.76
C LEU A 135 -14.33 3.26 1.88
N TYR A 136 -13.08 2.89 1.57
CA TYR A 136 -12.10 2.49 2.59
C TYR A 136 -11.98 3.46 3.78
N PRO A 137 -12.01 4.81 3.60
CA PRO A 137 -11.87 5.72 4.74
C PRO A 137 -13.05 5.61 5.73
N LEU A 138 -14.23 5.17 5.27
CA LEU A 138 -15.37 4.89 6.14
C LEU A 138 -15.07 3.74 7.10
N ALA A 139 -14.27 2.75 6.69
CA ALA A 139 -13.92 1.61 7.53
C ALA A 139 -13.28 2.04 8.85
N LYS A 140 -12.50 3.13 8.86
CA LYS A 140 -11.89 3.70 10.07
C LYS A 140 -12.92 4.10 11.14
N ARG A 141 -14.16 4.33 10.74
CA ARG A 141 -15.26 4.81 11.60
C ARG A 141 -16.18 3.70 12.10
N VAL A 142 -16.22 2.55 11.41
CA VAL A 142 -17.23 1.51 11.64
C VAL A 142 -16.65 0.11 11.82
N PHE A 143 -15.40 -0.11 11.40
CA PHE A 143 -14.81 -1.43 11.36
C PHE A 143 -13.57 -1.48 12.26
N PRO A 144 -13.46 -2.46 13.19
CA PRO A 144 -12.37 -2.46 14.17
C PRO A 144 -10.95 -2.57 13.57
N VAL A 145 -10.84 -3.20 12.39
CA VAL A 145 -9.56 -3.44 11.71
C VAL A 145 -9.64 -2.89 10.27
N PRO A 146 -9.70 -1.56 10.06
CA PRO A 146 -9.88 -0.97 8.73
C PRO A 146 -8.75 -1.33 7.75
N GLN A 147 -7.58 -1.71 8.27
CA GLN A 147 -6.44 -2.22 7.51
C GLN A 147 -6.78 -3.46 6.68
N ILE A 148 -7.78 -4.26 7.06
CA ILE A 148 -8.25 -5.38 6.22
C ILE A 148 -8.88 -4.86 4.92
N VAL A 149 -9.67 -3.79 5.00
CA VAL A 149 -10.29 -3.17 3.81
C VAL A 149 -9.22 -2.56 2.91
N LEU A 150 -8.22 -1.90 3.50
CA LEU A 150 -7.05 -1.39 2.76
C LEU A 150 -6.28 -2.54 2.08
N ALA A 151 -6.02 -3.62 2.81
CA ALA A 151 -5.30 -4.79 2.29
C ALA A 151 -6.05 -5.46 1.13
N ILE A 152 -7.38 -5.54 1.20
CA ILE A 152 -8.22 -6.02 0.09
C ILE A 152 -8.12 -5.07 -1.12
N ALA A 153 -8.19 -3.75 -0.89
CA ALA A 153 -8.04 -2.75 -1.96
C ALA A 153 -6.70 -2.91 -2.68
N TRP A 154 -5.63 -3.22 -1.94
CA TRP A 154 -4.30 -3.47 -2.49
C TRP A 154 -4.20 -4.83 -3.17
N GLY A 155 -4.93 -5.84 -2.68
CA GLY A 155 -5.05 -7.13 -3.34
C GLY A 155 -5.56 -7.04 -4.77
N PHE A 156 -6.38 -6.03 -5.12
CA PHE A 156 -6.77 -5.80 -6.52
C PHE A 156 -5.58 -5.57 -7.44
N SER A 157 -4.45 -5.03 -6.94
CA SER A 157 -3.24 -4.87 -7.75
C SER A 157 -2.72 -6.22 -8.30
N VAL A 158 -2.84 -7.29 -7.50
CA VAL A 158 -2.50 -8.66 -7.91
C VAL A 158 -3.51 -9.19 -8.93
N LEU A 159 -4.80 -9.08 -8.63
CA LEU A 159 -5.86 -9.62 -9.51
C LEU A 159 -5.84 -8.95 -10.88
N ILE A 160 -5.76 -7.62 -10.90
CA ILE A 160 -5.73 -6.83 -12.14
C ILE A 160 -4.48 -7.17 -12.95
N SER A 161 -3.30 -7.18 -12.33
CA SER A 161 -2.04 -7.36 -13.06
C SER A 161 -1.83 -8.79 -13.54
N TRP A 162 -2.24 -9.80 -12.76
CA TRP A 162 -2.19 -11.19 -13.19
C TRP A 162 -3.15 -11.43 -14.36
N SER A 163 -4.42 -11.05 -14.19
CA SER A 163 -5.41 -11.20 -15.26
C SER A 163 -5.04 -10.40 -16.49
N ALA A 164 -4.38 -9.25 -16.35
CA ALA A 164 -3.97 -8.43 -17.48
C ALA A 164 -2.98 -9.17 -18.39
N ALA A 165 -2.16 -10.03 -17.80
CA ALA A 165 -1.15 -10.80 -18.50
C ALA A 165 -1.69 -12.05 -19.20
N VAL A 166 -2.63 -12.77 -18.57
CA VAL A 166 -3.05 -14.11 -19.04
C VAL A 166 -4.56 -14.30 -19.20
N GLY A 167 -5.37 -13.25 -18.97
CA GLY A 167 -6.83 -13.27 -19.16
C GLY A 167 -7.61 -14.14 -18.17
N SER A 168 -6.97 -14.65 -17.12
CA SER A 168 -7.59 -15.56 -16.13
C SER A 168 -6.97 -15.39 -14.74
N LEU A 169 -7.60 -16.00 -13.72
CA LEU A 169 -7.15 -16.01 -12.33
C LEU A 169 -6.97 -17.46 -11.84
N PRO A 170 -5.86 -18.14 -12.19
CA PRO A 170 -5.58 -19.49 -11.69
C PRO A 170 -5.40 -19.52 -10.16
N PRO A 171 -5.44 -20.71 -9.52
CA PRO A 171 -5.29 -20.82 -8.06
C PRO A 171 -4.04 -20.16 -7.48
N ALA A 172 -2.93 -20.13 -8.24
CA ALA A 172 -1.71 -19.42 -7.87
C ALA A 172 -1.95 -17.94 -7.57
N THR A 173 -2.85 -17.28 -8.31
CA THR A 173 -3.21 -15.88 -8.09
C THR A 173 -3.82 -15.66 -6.71
N GLY A 174 -4.59 -16.62 -6.19
CA GLY A 174 -5.19 -16.57 -4.86
C GLY A 174 -4.14 -16.58 -3.74
N TRP A 175 -3.08 -17.38 -3.88
CA TRP A 175 -1.98 -17.41 -2.91
C TRP A 175 -1.18 -16.11 -2.90
N LEU A 176 -0.89 -15.53 -4.08
CA LEU A 176 -0.23 -14.24 -4.18
C LEU A 176 -1.10 -13.10 -3.63
N TRP A 177 -2.40 -13.15 -3.89
CA TRP A 177 -3.38 -12.19 -3.36
C TRP A 177 -3.43 -12.26 -1.83
N LEU A 178 -3.53 -13.46 -1.26
CA LEU A 178 -3.55 -13.65 0.19
C LEU A 178 -2.22 -13.22 0.83
N ALA A 179 -1.08 -13.55 0.21
CA ALA A 179 0.23 -13.06 0.66
C ALA A 179 0.27 -11.53 0.69
N THR A 180 -0.27 -10.87 -0.33
CA THR A 180 -0.33 -9.40 -0.41
C THR A 180 -1.22 -8.82 0.68
N VAL A 181 -2.37 -9.43 0.94
CA VAL A 181 -3.29 -9.00 2.02
C VAL A 181 -2.61 -9.12 3.38
N LEU A 182 -2.02 -10.28 3.68
CA LEU A 182 -1.31 -10.52 4.94
C LEU A 182 -0.10 -9.59 5.10
N TRP A 183 0.67 -9.40 4.03
CA TRP A 183 1.82 -8.49 4.06
C TRP A 183 1.38 -7.06 4.37
N THR A 184 0.29 -6.62 3.73
CA THR A 184 -0.32 -5.30 3.95
C THR A 184 -0.81 -5.14 5.38
N LEU A 185 -1.48 -6.14 5.94
CA LEU A 185 -1.86 -6.13 7.34
C LEU A 185 -0.65 -6.03 8.28
N GLY A 186 0.44 -6.73 7.97
CA GLY A 186 1.68 -6.68 8.73
C GLY A 186 2.28 -5.27 8.76
N PHE A 187 2.71 -4.75 7.62
CA PHE A 187 3.42 -3.47 7.59
C PHE A 187 2.51 -2.26 7.89
N ASP A 188 1.21 -2.33 7.56
CA ASP A 188 0.31 -1.20 7.81
C ASP A 188 -0.13 -1.14 9.28
N THR A 189 -0.20 -2.30 9.96
CA THR A 189 -0.34 -2.31 11.42
C THR A 189 0.91 -1.72 12.08
N ILE A 190 2.13 -2.03 11.61
CA ILE A 190 3.36 -1.36 12.08
C ILE A 190 3.24 0.16 11.89
N TYR A 191 2.76 0.60 10.73
CA TYR A 191 2.62 2.02 10.40
C TYR A 191 1.62 2.76 11.30
N ALA A 192 0.56 2.07 11.73
CA ALA A 192 -0.48 2.62 12.60
C ALA A 192 -0.09 2.67 14.09
N MET A 193 0.94 1.94 14.54
CA MET A 193 1.34 1.89 15.95
C MET A 193 1.58 3.27 16.61
N PRO A 194 2.24 4.25 15.97
CA PRO A 194 2.47 5.56 16.57
C PRO A 194 1.20 6.40 16.75
N ASP A 195 0.16 6.11 15.97
CA ASP A 195 -1.07 6.91 15.93
C ASP A 195 -2.09 6.43 16.98
N ARG A 196 -1.83 5.31 17.69
CA ARG A 196 -2.73 4.75 18.72
C ARG A 196 -3.30 5.77 19.73
N PRO A 197 -2.51 6.69 20.32
CA PRO A 197 -3.06 7.65 21.27
C PRO A 197 -4.04 8.64 20.61
N ASP A 198 -3.75 9.03 19.37
CA ASP A 198 -4.61 9.93 18.59
C ASP A 198 -5.89 9.19 18.16
N ASP A 199 -5.77 7.96 17.67
CA ASP A 199 -6.89 7.09 17.29
C ASP A 199 -7.85 6.87 18.47
N GLN A 200 -7.32 6.51 19.63
CA GLN A 200 -8.12 6.29 20.84
C GLN A 200 -8.85 7.56 21.29
N ARG A 201 -8.16 8.71 21.29
CA ARG A 201 -8.74 10.00 21.68
C ARG A 201 -9.86 10.44 20.72
N LEU A 202 -9.72 10.14 19.43
CA LEU A 202 -10.68 10.53 18.40
C LEU A 202 -11.78 9.48 18.16
N GLY A 203 -11.72 8.34 18.85
CA GLY A 203 -12.68 7.24 18.65
C GLY A 203 -12.57 6.57 17.28
N ILE A 204 -11.38 6.58 16.68
CA ILE A 204 -11.11 6.01 15.36
C ILE A 204 -10.57 4.59 15.53
N HIS A 205 -11.07 3.67 14.72
CA HIS A 205 -10.60 2.29 14.72
C HIS A 205 -9.28 2.15 13.95
N SER A 206 -8.40 1.30 14.47
CA SER A 206 -7.19 0.85 13.78
C SER A 206 -6.80 -0.55 14.26
N SER A 207 -6.14 -1.33 13.42
CA SER A 207 -5.61 -2.65 13.79
C SER A 207 -4.67 -2.55 14.99
N ALA A 208 -3.87 -1.48 15.03
CA ALA A 208 -2.99 -1.18 16.15
C ALA A 208 -3.79 -1.02 17.45
N LEU A 209 -4.93 -0.33 17.44
CA LEU A 209 -5.80 -0.18 18.61
C LEU A 209 -6.52 -1.50 18.94
N PHE A 210 -7.10 -2.16 17.95
CA PHE A 210 -7.86 -3.40 18.12
C PHE A 210 -7.04 -4.54 18.74
N PHE A 211 -5.84 -4.79 18.22
CA PHE A 211 -4.98 -5.84 18.76
C PHE A 211 -4.31 -5.43 20.09
N GLY A 212 -4.25 -4.13 20.41
CA GLY A 212 -3.72 -3.62 21.66
C GLY A 212 -2.35 -4.22 22.01
N ARG A 213 -2.25 -4.88 23.17
CA ARG A 213 -1.02 -5.57 23.62
C ARG A 213 -0.56 -6.72 22.71
N TYR A 214 -1.45 -7.27 21.89
CA TYR A 214 -1.16 -8.39 20.97
C TYR A 214 -0.77 -7.93 19.57
N ALA A 215 -0.68 -6.62 19.29
CA ALA A 215 -0.40 -6.16 17.93
C ALA A 215 0.93 -6.67 17.37
N GLU A 216 1.97 -6.77 18.18
CA GLU A 216 3.26 -7.33 17.76
C GLU A 216 3.14 -8.81 17.38
N THR A 217 2.33 -9.58 18.14
CA THR A 217 2.02 -10.97 17.82
C THR A 217 1.21 -11.07 16.53
N ALA A 218 0.19 -10.23 16.36
CA ALA A 218 -0.63 -10.18 15.14
C ALA A 218 0.22 -9.84 13.91
N ILE A 219 1.09 -8.83 14.01
CA ILE A 219 2.06 -8.48 12.95
C ILE A 219 2.95 -9.68 12.61
N GLY A 220 3.45 -10.39 13.63
CA GLY A 220 4.26 -11.60 13.43
C GLY A 220 3.49 -12.71 12.68
N LEU A 221 2.22 -12.93 13.03
CA LEU A 221 1.36 -13.90 12.34
C LEU A 221 1.08 -13.50 10.89
N PHE A 222 0.82 -12.22 10.62
CA PHE A 222 0.58 -11.72 9.26
C PHE A 222 1.83 -11.84 8.38
N LEU A 223 3.00 -11.44 8.87
CA LEU A 223 4.25 -11.58 8.12
C LEU A 223 4.66 -13.05 7.96
N GLY A 224 4.47 -13.89 9.00
CA GLY A 224 4.69 -15.33 8.90
C GLY A 224 3.76 -16.00 7.89
N GLY A 225 2.47 -15.65 7.90
CA GLY A 225 1.49 -16.12 6.93
C GLY A 225 1.80 -15.67 5.50
N THR A 226 2.36 -14.46 5.34
CA THR A 226 2.90 -13.98 4.05
C THR A 226 3.98 -14.93 3.53
N VAL A 227 4.96 -15.27 4.37
CA VAL A 227 6.04 -16.20 4.01
C VAL A 227 5.50 -17.57 3.62
N VAL A 228 4.53 -18.10 4.37
CA VAL A 228 3.89 -19.38 4.06
C VAL A 228 3.18 -19.34 2.70
N CYS A 229 2.36 -18.30 2.45
CA CYS A 229 1.65 -18.17 1.18
C CYS A 229 2.61 -18.04 -0.01
N LEU A 230 3.68 -17.26 0.14
CA LEU A 230 4.73 -17.14 -0.87
C LEU A 230 5.52 -18.44 -1.05
N GLY A 231 5.77 -19.21 0.02
CA GLY A 231 6.39 -20.53 -0.08
C GLY A 231 5.53 -21.51 -0.89
N ILE A 232 4.24 -21.58 -0.58
CA ILE A 232 3.27 -22.40 -1.34
C ILE A 232 3.22 -21.96 -2.80
N LEU A 233 3.15 -20.65 -3.05
CA LEU A 233 3.16 -20.09 -4.41
C LEU A 233 4.41 -20.51 -5.20
N GLY A 234 5.59 -20.37 -4.59
CA GLY A 234 6.86 -20.74 -5.23
C GLY A 234 6.96 -22.23 -5.55
N TYR A 235 6.41 -23.08 -4.67
CA TYR A 235 6.31 -24.51 -4.90
C TYR A 235 5.35 -24.84 -6.06
N ILE A 236 4.13 -24.28 -6.06
CA ILE A 236 3.13 -24.50 -7.12
C ILE A 236 3.66 -24.08 -8.50
N LEU A 237 4.37 -22.95 -8.54
CA LEU A 237 4.92 -22.40 -9.78
C LEU A 237 6.29 -23.00 -10.16
N ASN A 238 6.81 -23.96 -9.39
CA ASN A 238 8.13 -24.58 -9.59
C ASN A 238 9.27 -23.55 -9.76
N LEU A 239 9.30 -22.52 -8.91
CA LEU A 239 10.30 -21.46 -9.00
C LEU A 239 11.69 -21.94 -8.55
N TYR A 240 12.71 -21.47 -9.26
CA TYR A 240 14.12 -21.83 -9.06
C TYR A 240 14.76 -21.12 -7.86
N ILE A 241 16.03 -21.44 -7.60
CA ILE A 241 16.77 -21.05 -6.39
C ILE A 241 16.79 -19.53 -6.13
N GLY A 242 16.80 -18.70 -7.19
CA GLY A 242 16.76 -17.23 -7.05
C GLY A 242 15.54 -16.74 -6.25
N TYR A 243 14.38 -17.39 -6.43
CA TYR A 243 13.17 -17.10 -5.66
C TYR A 243 13.34 -17.46 -4.19
N TRP A 244 13.78 -18.67 -3.89
CA TRP A 244 13.92 -19.17 -2.53
C TRP A 244 14.95 -18.38 -1.71
N LEU A 245 16.06 -17.96 -2.33
CA LEU A 245 17.03 -17.07 -1.70
C LEU A 245 16.41 -15.71 -1.35
N SER A 246 15.63 -15.13 -2.26
CA SER A 246 14.94 -13.85 -2.01
C SER A 246 13.89 -13.96 -0.90
N LEU A 247 13.17 -15.08 -0.84
CA LEU A 247 12.17 -15.34 0.18
C LEU A 247 12.83 -15.56 1.54
N GLY A 248 13.93 -16.30 1.61
CA GLY A 248 14.74 -16.47 2.81
C GLY A 248 15.28 -15.13 3.33
N LEU A 249 15.84 -14.30 2.44
CA LEU A 249 16.33 -12.97 2.80
C LEU A 249 15.20 -12.07 3.31
N SER A 250 14.06 -12.04 2.64
CA SER A 250 12.89 -11.25 3.05
C SER A 250 12.35 -11.71 4.41
N SER A 251 12.28 -13.03 4.63
CA SER A 251 11.87 -13.64 5.89
C SER A 251 12.80 -13.25 7.04
N TYR A 252 14.12 -13.24 6.81
CA TYR A 252 15.09 -12.75 7.79
C TYR A 252 14.82 -11.30 8.19
N TRP A 253 14.55 -10.42 7.21
CA TRP A 253 14.30 -9.01 7.50
C TRP A 253 12.96 -8.77 8.21
N TRP A 254 11.90 -9.50 7.85
CA TRP A 254 10.65 -9.46 8.62
C TRP A 254 10.84 -9.98 10.05
N TYR A 255 11.60 -11.05 10.25
CA TYR A 255 11.97 -11.52 11.59
C TYR A 255 12.73 -10.45 12.39
N ARG A 256 13.65 -9.72 11.76
CA ARG A 256 14.31 -8.57 12.39
C ARG A 256 13.36 -7.43 12.74
N GLN A 257 12.33 -7.18 11.91
CA GLN A 257 11.30 -6.18 12.25
C GLN A 257 10.50 -6.62 13.47
N ILE A 258 10.06 -7.89 13.52
CA ILE A 258 9.29 -8.44 14.65
C ILE A 258 10.10 -8.39 15.95
N THR A 259 11.37 -8.80 15.92
CA THR A 259 12.24 -8.75 17.10
C THR A 259 12.55 -7.31 17.54
N ARG A 260 12.63 -6.36 16.59
CA ARG A 260 12.77 -4.94 16.90
C ARG A 260 11.50 -4.36 17.53
N LEU A 261 10.31 -4.77 17.06
CA LEU A 261 9.02 -4.32 17.59
C LEU A 261 8.85 -4.68 19.07
N ARG A 262 9.34 -5.86 19.48
CA ARG A 262 9.29 -6.34 20.88
C ARG A 262 10.20 -5.58 21.85
N ARG A 263 11.00 -4.62 21.38
CA ARG A 263 11.84 -3.80 22.25
C ARG A 263 10.99 -2.75 22.95
N THR A 264 11.26 -2.52 24.22
CA THR A 264 10.63 -1.43 24.98
C THR A 264 11.11 -0.07 24.46
N ASN A 265 10.24 0.94 24.52
CA ASN A 265 10.54 2.36 24.22
C ASN A 265 10.97 2.68 22.76
N LEU A 266 10.30 2.11 21.76
CA LEU A 266 10.50 2.51 20.37
C LEU A 266 10.03 3.94 20.09
N VAL A 267 10.93 4.76 19.53
CA VAL A 267 10.59 6.09 19.02
C VAL A 267 9.68 6.00 17.78
N PRO A 268 8.73 6.94 17.57
CA PRO A 268 7.81 6.93 16.42
C PRO A 268 8.48 6.79 15.04
N SER A 269 9.68 7.36 14.88
CA SER A 269 10.45 7.28 13.64
C SER A 269 10.90 5.86 13.27
N ALA A 270 11.02 4.96 14.26
CA ALA A 270 11.38 3.56 14.03
C ALA A 270 10.26 2.81 13.29
N TYR A 271 8.99 3.06 13.63
CA TYR A 271 7.84 2.47 12.94
C TYR A 271 7.78 2.91 11.48
N ALA A 272 7.96 4.21 11.23
CA ALA A 272 8.04 4.75 9.88
C ALA A 272 9.22 4.13 9.10
N GLN A 273 10.37 3.91 9.74
CA GLN A 273 11.51 3.24 9.11
C GLN A 273 11.17 1.79 8.73
N MET A 274 10.53 1.02 9.62
CA MET A 274 10.11 -0.36 9.34
C MET A 274 9.07 -0.45 8.22
N PHE A 275 8.12 0.48 8.19
CA PHE A 275 7.21 0.63 7.05
C PHE A 275 7.98 0.85 5.73
N ARG A 276 8.90 1.83 5.69
CA ARG A 276 9.70 2.11 4.49
C ARG A 276 10.57 0.93 4.04
N GLN A 277 11.08 0.14 4.99
CA GLN A 277 11.88 -1.05 4.67
C GLN A 277 11.10 -2.07 3.83
N ASN A 278 9.78 -2.13 3.95
CA ASN A 278 8.97 -3.04 3.15
C ASN A 278 9.02 -2.71 1.64
N VAL A 279 9.38 -1.48 1.24
CA VAL A 279 9.60 -1.15 -0.18
C VAL A 279 10.72 -2.01 -0.75
N TRP A 280 11.91 -1.95 -0.17
CA TRP A 280 13.05 -2.66 -0.74
C TRP A 280 12.96 -4.17 -0.48
N ILE A 281 12.36 -4.63 0.64
CA ILE A 281 12.06 -6.06 0.85
C ILE A 281 11.15 -6.56 -0.27
N GLY A 282 10.13 -5.78 -0.62
CA GLY A 282 9.24 -6.13 -1.71
C GLY A 282 9.93 -6.17 -3.09
N MET A 283 10.90 -5.27 -3.31
CA MET A 283 11.75 -5.30 -4.50
C MET A 283 12.69 -6.50 -4.53
N VAL A 284 13.21 -6.96 -3.39
CA VAL A 284 14.01 -8.19 -3.30
C VAL A 284 13.18 -9.39 -3.73
N LEU A 285 11.94 -9.51 -3.27
CA LEU A 285 11.01 -10.56 -3.73
C LEU A 285 10.72 -10.45 -5.22
N LEU A 286 10.51 -9.23 -5.75
CA LEU A 286 10.32 -9.03 -7.19
C LEU A 286 11.52 -9.55 -7.98
N LEU A 287 12.75 -9.19 -7.58
CA LEU A 287 13.97 -9.69 -8.21
C LEU A 287 14.08 -11.21 -8.12
N GLY A 288 13.71 -11.79 -6.98
CA GLY A 288 13.64 -13.24 -6.80
C GLY A 288 12.61 -13.92 -7.68
N MET A 289 11.45 -13.30 -7.91
CA MET A 289 10.43 -13.82 -8.84
C MET A 289 10.92 -13.77 -10.29
N ILE A 290 11.64 -12.70 -10.68
CA ILE A 290 12.23 -12.59 -12.02
C ILE A 290 13.34 -13.64 -12.20
N THR A 291 14.30 -13.68 -11.28
CA THR A 291 15.44 -14.60 -11.37
C THR A 291 15.00 -16.05 -11.20
N GLY A 292 14.06 -16.34 -10.30
CA GLY A 292 13.50 -17.67 -10.08
C GLY A 292 12.53 -18.16 -11.17
N THR A 293 12.15 -17.31 -12.13
CA THR A 293 11.41 -17.74 -13.33
C THR A 293 12.32 -17.89 -14.56
N VAL A 294 13.39 -17.10 -14.66
CA VAL A 294 14.27 -17.05 -15.85
C VAL A 294 15.53 -17.90 -15.70
N LEU A 295 16.13 -17.93 -14.51
CA LEU A 295 17.41 -18.60 -14.25
C LEU A 295 17.15 -19.96 -13.61
N ARG A 296 17.58 -21.02 -14.31
CA ARG A 296 17.50 -22.41 -13.83
C ARG A 296 18.65 -22.74 -12.88
#